data_AF-A0A955Y8B5-F1
#
_entry.id   AF-A0A955Y8B5-F1
#
_cell.length_a   1.000
_cell.length_b   1.000
_cell.length_c   1.000
_cell.angle_alpha   90.00
_cell.angle_beta   90.00
_cell.angle_gamma   90.00
#
_symmetry.space_group_name_H-M   'P 1'
#
loop_
_entity.id
_entity.type
_entity.pdbx_description
1 polymer ?
#
loop_
_entity_poly.entity_id
_entity_poly.type
_entity_poly.pdbx_seq_one_letter_code
_entity_poly.pdbx_strand_id
1 'polypeptide(L)'
;LSTDALATVLSHHVVPGRVMSTQIPDLADSVAGYTLFFDTSDGVVVSGASVTQADIEATNGVVHVIDRVLLPPTVLDAVGLAGLTGLGGAVGAADPAVAALLDAPGDLTVLAPTNDAFAAVADVTAGLSTQELTDVLTYHVAGSRVTSDALPPLAPSLLVNPWGQPVSLLFAGGRVNGVDIVTTDIHTTNGVVHVVDSVLLPPTVVDHAVAAGLDGLLGAVGAASGDLGTTLSGAGPFTVFAPTNDAFDAIASTTATLTPDELRDVLLFHVLGGSAPVTSADLTTGGVPTLLGPNVEVDASVPTIGGAGVVTPDIHGTNGTVHVIDSVLLPPAEG
;
A
#
# COMPACT_ATOMS: atom_id res chain seq x y z
N LEU A 1 -36.66 -5.61 -6.63
CA LEU A 1 -35.85 -4.50 -6.08
C LEU A 1 -36.72 -3.74 -5.09
N SER A 2 -36.17 -3.37 -3.93
CA SER A 2 -36.84 -2.38 -3.07
C SER A 2 -36.88 -1.02 -3.78
N THR A 3 -37.72 -0.10 -3.30
CA THR A 3 -37.77 1.28 -3.83
C THR A 3 -36.39 1.95 -3.75
N ASP A 4 -35.65 1.71 -2.67
CA ASP A 4 -34.32 2.27 -2.47
C ASP A 4 -33.31 1.68 -3.45
N ALA A 5 -33.32 0.34 -3.65
CA ALA A 5 -32.43 -0.29 -4.62
C ALA A 5 -32.71 0.18 -6.06
N LEU A 6 -33.98 0.41 -6.41
CA LEU A 6 -34.33 0.98 -7.71
C LEU A 6 -33.87 2.44 -7.84
N ALA A 7 -34.01 3.24 -6.78
CA ALA A 7 -33.53 4.63 -6.77
C ALA A 7 -32.01 4.70 -6.95
N THR A 8 -31.25 3.82 -6.31
CA THR A 8 -29.80 3.70 -6.50
C THR A 8 -29.46 3.35 -7.95
N VAL A 9 -30.11 2.34 -8.53
CA VAL A 9 -29.89 1.95 -9.93
C VAL A 9 -30.20 3.12 -10.87
N LEU A 10 -31.33 3.81 -10.71
CA LEU A 10 -31.67 4.95 -11.55
C LEU A 10 -30.68 6.11 -11.39
N SER A 11 -30.22 6.38 -10.16
CA SER A 11 -29.24 7.43 -9.88
C SER A 11 -27.84 7.08 -10.44
N HIS A 12 -27.54 5.78 -10.58
CA HIS A 12 -26.31 5.30 -11.21
C HIS A 12 -26.29 5.55 -12.74
N HIS A 13 -27.46 5.73 -13.37
CA HIS A 13 -27.56 6.07 -14.79
C HIS A 13 -27.40 7.57 -15.08
N VAL A 14 -27.22 8.40 -14.04
CA VAL A 14 -27.14 9.84 -14.16
C VAL A 14 -25.74 10.29 -13.79
N VAL A 15 -25.10 11.08 -14.65
CA VAL A 15 -23.82 11.76 -14.38
C VAL A 15 -24.09 13.24 -14.11
N PRO A 16 -23.47 13.85 -13.09
CA PRO A 16 -23.56 15.29 -12.89
C PRO A 16 -22.95 16.07 -14.07
N GLY A 17 -23.73 16.99 -14.63
CA GLY A 17 -23.28 17.88 -15.72
C GLY A 17 -23.96 17.60 -17.07
N ARG A 18 -23.60 18.39 -18.08
CA ARG A 18 -24.05 18.19 -19.47
C ARG A 18 -22.88 17.63 -20.26
N VAL A 19 -22.97 16.37 -20.69
CA VAL A 19 -21.90 15.65 -21.39
C VAL A 19 -22.40 15.18 -22.75
N MET A 20 -21.86 15.76 -23.82
CA MET A 20 -22.08 15.30 -25.19
C MET A 20 -21.16 14.10 -25.49
N SER A 21 -21.49 13.30 -26.50
CA SER A 21 -20.69 12.16 -26.95
C SER A 21 -19.21 12.49 -27.21
N THR A 22 -18.94 13.72 -27.64
CA THR A 22 -17.58 14.24 -27.92
C THR A 22 -16.80 14.69 -26.68
N GLN A 23 -17.42 14.69 -25.51
CA GLN A 23 -16.86 15.20 -24.26
C GLN A 23 -16.89 14.16 -23.14
N ILE A 24 -17.13 12.89 -23.49
CA ILE A 24 -17.19 11.80 -22.51
C ILE A 24 -15.77 11.53 -21.99
N PRO A 25 -15.53 11.64 -20.68
CA PRO A 25 -14.27 11.23 -20.06
C PRO A 25 -14.20 9.70 -19.92
N ASP A 26 -13.02 9.13 -19.74
CA ASP A 26 -12.84 7.68 -19.54
C ASP A 26 -13.51 7.17 -18.25
N LEU A 27 -13.57 8.01 -17.21
CA LEU A 27 -14.20 7.72 -15.93
C LEU A 27 -15.04 8.91 -15.46
N ALA A 28 -16.21 8.65 -14.88
CA ALA A 28 -16.97 9.66 -14.15
C ALA A 28 -17.82 9.02 -13.05
N ASP A 29 -18.03 9.75 -11.95
CA ASP A 29 -18.95 9.30 -10.91
C ASP A 29 -20.39 9.62 -11.26
N SER A 30 -21.23 8.62 -11.07
CA SER A 30 -22.68 8.77 -11.14
C SER A 30 -23.22 9.54 -9.93
N VAL A 31 -24.47 10.02 -10.02
CA VAL A 31 -25.19 10.63 -8.89
C VAL A 31 -25.36 9.65 -7.72
N ALA A 32 -25.31 8.33 -7.99
CA ALA A 32 -25.28 7.32 -6.94
C ALA A 32 -23.94 7.24 -6.18
N GLY A 33 -22.89 7.94 -6.63
CA GLY A 33 -21.56 7.90 -6.01
C GLY A 33 -20.71 6.68 -6.40
N TYR A 34 -21.10 5.97 -7.47
CA TYR A 34 -20.30 4.88 -8.04
C TYR A 34 -19.72 5.29 -9.39
N THR A 35 -18.53 4.78 -9.69
CA THR A 35 -17.81 5.12 -10.91
C THR A 35 -18.40 4.40 -12.12
N LEU A 36 -18.55 5.14 -13.21
CA LEU A 36 -18.89 4.65 -14.54
C LEU A 36 -17.62 4.63 -15.40
N PHE A 37 -17.50 3.59 -16.19
CA PHE A 37 -16.39 3.39 -17.12
C PHE A 37 -16.87 3.71 -18.52
N PHE A 38 -16.16 4.57 -19.25
CA PHE A 38 -16.51 4.88 -20.62
C PHE A 38 -15.39 4.45 -21.55
N ASP A 39 -15.79 3.84 -22.65
CA ASP A 39 -14.91 3.55 -23.78
C ASP A 39 -15.51 4.22 -25.01
N THR A 40 -14.71 5.04 -25.69
CA THR A 40 -15.10 5.76 -26.91
C THR A 40 -14.32 5.30 -28.15
N SER A 41 -13.52 4.23 -28.02
CA SER A 41 -12.62 3.75 -29.07
C SER A 41 -13.34 3.12 -30.27
N ASP A 42 -14.46 2.43 -30.04
CA ASP A 42 -15.31 1.83 -31.07
C ASP A 42 -16.80 2.08 -30.77
N GLY A 43 -17.19 3.36 -30.86
CA GLY A 43 -18.48 3.85 -30.38
C GLY A 43 -18.46 4.12 -28.87
N VAL A 44 -19.57 4.62 -28.33
CA VAL A 44 -19.65 4.93 -26.89
C VAL A 44 -20.21 3.72 -26.15
N VAL A 45 -19.39 3.15 -25.26
CA VAL A 45 -19.77 2.09 -24.33
C VAL A 45 -19.64 2.64 -22.91
N VAL A 46 -20.64 2.40 -22.06
CA VAL A 46 -20.63 2.77 -20.63
C VAL A 46 -20.81 1.52 -19.77
N SER A 47 -19.81 1.20 -18.96
CA SER A 47 -19.75 0.01 -18.09
C SER A 47 -20.21 -1.27 -18.81
N GLY A 48 -19.81 -1.44 -20.08
CA GLY A 48 -20.18 -2.57 -20.94
C GLY A 48 -21.54 -2.49 -21.64
N ALA A 49 -22.32 -1.42 -21.46
CA ALA A 49 -23.55 -1.14 -22.20
C ALA A 49 -23.29 -0.22 -23.39
N SER A 50 -23.78 -0.57 -24.57
CA SER A 50 -23.57 0.23 -25.79
C SER A 50 -24.58 1.35 -25.89
N VAL A 51 -24.12 2.56 -26.25
CA VAL A 51 -25.02 3.67 -26.60
C VAL A 51 -25.55 3.45 -28.01
N THR A 52 -26.87 3.24 -28.10
CA THR A 52 -27.61 3.03 -29.35
C THR A 52 -28.07 4.34 -30.00
N GLN A 53 -28.22 5.39 -29.20
CA GLN A 53 -28.54 6.74 -29.67
C GLN A 53 -27.92 7.78 -28.74
N ALA A 54 -27.07 8.65 -29.29
CA ALA A 54 -26.38 9.68 -28.52
C ALA A 54 -27.00 11.07 -28.72
N ASP A 55 -26.64 12.00 -27.84
CA ASP A 55 -26.84 13.45 -27.96
C ASP A 55 -28.31 13.90 -28.08
N ILE A 56 -29.22 13.27 -27.34
CA ILE A 56 -30.61 13.71 -27.25
C ILE A 56 -30.68 14.88 -26.26
N GLU A 57 -30.75 16.10 -26.78
CA GLU A 57 -30.82 17.29 -25.94
C GLU A 57 -32.16 17.44 -25.21
N ALA A 58 -32.08 17.75 -23.93
CA ALA A 58 -33.20 18.15 -23.09
C ALA A 58 -32.90 19.49 -22.39
N THR A 59 -33.94 20.18 -21.92
CA THR A 59 -33.81 21.47 -21.23
C THR A 59 -32.89 21.41 -19.99
N ASN A 60 -32.79 20.24 -19.37
CA ASN A 60 -32.05 20.00 -18.13
C ASN A 60 -30.84 19.07 -18.31
N GLY A 61 -30.48 18.67 -19.53
CA GLY A 61 -29.40 17.69 -19.72
C GLY A 61 -29.26 17.19 -21.15
N VAL A 62 -28.57 16.06 -21.28
CA VAL A 62 -28.40 15.29 -22.51
C VAL A 62 -28.70 13.84 -22.16
N VAL A 63 -29.45 13.15 -23.03
CA VAL A 63 -29.78 11.73 -22.88
C VAL A 63 -29.04 10.92 -23.92
N HIS A 64 -28.42 9.83 -23.48
CA HIS A 64 -27.82 8.80 -24.31
C HIS A 64 -28.59 7.49 -24.06
N VAL A 65 -29.15 6.88 -25.10
CA VAL A 65 -29.93 5.65 -25.01
C VAL A 65 -28.98 4.46 -25.02
N ILE A 66 -29.04 3.64 -23.98
CA ILE A 66 -28.19 2.45 -23.82
C ILE A 66 -28.99 1.16 -24.01
N ASP A 67 -28.30 0.08 -24.39
CA ASP A 67 -28.91 -1.23 -24.66
C ASP A 67 -29.11 -2.12 -23.42
N ARG A 68 -28.57 -1.72 -22.26
CA ARG A 68 -28.64 -2.46 -21.00
C ARG A 68 -28.69 -1.53 -19.79
N VAL A 69 -29.30 -2.02 -18.70
CA VAL A 69 -29.30 -1.37 -17.39
C VAL A 69 -27.91 -1.42 -16.75
N LEU A 70 -27.43 -0.29 -16.24
CA LEU A 70 -26.20 -0.16 -15.47
C LEU A 70 -26.45 -0.57 -14.02
N LEU A 71 -25.66 -1.52 -13.53
CA LEU A 71 -25.64 -1.90 -12.12
C LEU A 71 -24.38 -1.32 -11.48
N PRO A 72 -24.47 -0.76 -10.26
CA PRO A 72 -23.29 -0.36 -9.50
C PRO A 72 -22.26 -1.50 -9.43
N PRO A 73 -20.99 -1.26 -9.80
CA PRO A 73 -19.99 -2.32 -9.85
C PRO A 73 -19.58 -2.77 -8.45
N THR A 74 -19.24 -4.04 -8.28
CA THR A 74 -18.37 -4.51 -7.18
C THR A 74 -16.90 -4.21 -7.50
N VAL A 75 -15.99 -4.45 -6.56
CA VAL A 75 -14.54 -4.40 -6.84
C VAL A 75 -14.15 -5.31 -8.00
N LEU A 76 -14.65 -6.55 -8.06
CA LEU A 76 -14.34 -7.47 -9.16
C LEU A 76 -14.92 -6.98 -10.49
N ASP A 77 -16.12 -6.43 -10.49
CA ASP A 77 -16.70 -5.82 -11.70
C ASP A 77 -15.83 -4.65 -12.17
N ALA A 78 -15.39 -3.78 -11.25
CA ALA A 78 -14.52 -2.65 -11.56
C ALA A 78 -13.18 -3.08 -12.14
N VAL A 79 -12.55 -4.14 -11.63
CA VAL A 79 -11.31 -4.72 -12.20
C VAL A 79 -11.54 -5.18 -13.64
N GLY A 80 -12.67 -5.84 -13.91
CA GLY A 80 -13.04 -6.27 -15.26
C GLY A 80 -13.32 -5.10 -16.21
N LEU A 81 -14.09 -4.11 -15.76
CA LEU A 81 -14.46 -2.93 -16.53
C LEU A 81 -13.27 -2.00 -16.80
N ALA A 82 -12.30 -1.94 -15.88
CA ALA A 82 -11.03 -1.25 -16.06
C ALA A 82 -10.06 -1.98 -17.00
N GLY A 83 -10.40 -3.19 -17.47
CA GLY A 83 -9.55 -3.97 -18.37
C GLY A 83 -8.29 -4.53 -17.70
N LEU A 84 -8.25 -4.65 -16.37
CA LEU A 84 -7.11 -5.14 -15.59
C LEU A 84 -7.02 -6.68 -15.64
N THR A 85 -6.83 -7.22 -16.84
CA THR A 85 -6.80 -8.66 -17.12
C THR A 85 -5.71 -9.42 -16.35
N GLY A 86 -4.57 -8.77 -16.06
CA GLY A 86 -3.50 -9.37 -15.25
C GLY A 86 -3.96 -9.66 -13.82
N LEU A 87 -4.60 -8.67 -13.18
CA LEU A 87 -5.18 -8.82 -11.85
C LEU A 87 -6.34 -9.82 -11.85
N GLY A 88 -7.26 -9.73 -12.82
CA GLY A 88 -8.36 -10.69 -12.94
C GLY A 88 -7.88 -12.13 -13.11
N GLY A 89 -6.83 -12.33 -13.90
CA GLY A 89 -6.17 -13.64 -14.05
C GLY A 89 -5.50 -14.12 -12.76
N ALA A 90 -4.79 -13.24 -12.05
CA ALA A 90 -4.16 -13.55 -10.77
C ALA A 90 -5.18 -13.95 -9.70
N VAL A 91 -6.28 -13.20 -9.56
CA VAL A 91 -7.39 -13.53 -8.64
C VAL A 91 -8.00 -14.89 -8.99
N GLY A 92 -8.14 -15.22 -10.28
CA GLY A 92 -8.63 -16.53 -10.72
C GLY A 92 -7.65 -17.70 -10.50
N ALA A 93 -6.35 -17.41 -10.40
CA ALA A 93 -5.30 -18.41 -10.17
C ALA A 93 -4.94 -18.61 -8.67
N ALA A 94 -5.29 -17.65 -7.82
CA ALA A 94 -5.08 -17.71 -6.38
C ALA A 94 -6.12 -18.60 -5.66
N ASP A 95 -6.07 -18.63 -4.33
CA ASP A 95 -7.11 -19.30 -3.54
C ASP A 95 -8.49 -18.68 -3.84
N PRO A 96 -9.56 -19.48 -4.07
CA PRO A 96 -10.92 -18.97 -4.28
C PRO A 96 -11.43 -18.03 -3.18
N ALA A 97 -10.87 -18.11 -1.97
CA ALA A 97 -11.16 -17.19 -0.88
C ALA A 97 -10.82 -15.73 -1.22
N VAL A 98 -9.83 -15.47 -2.09
CA VAL A 98 -9.49 -14.10 -2.52
C VAL A 98 -10.61 -13.51 -3.38
N ALA A 99 -11.12 -14.27 -4.35
CA ALA A 99 -12.26 -13.82 -5.14
C ALA A 99 -13.50 -13.59 -4.27
N ALA A 100 -13.76 -14.50 -3.32
CA ALA A 100 -14.86 -14.35 -2.36
C ALA A 100 -14.69 -13.12 -1.46
N LEU A 101 -13.46 -12.81 -1.03
CA LEU A 101 -13.12 -11.62 -0.24
C LEU A 101 -13.41 -10.34 -1.03
N LEU A 102 -13.01 -10.29 -2.31
CA LEU A 102 -13.20 -9.12 -3.17
C LEU A 102 -14.65 -8.92 -3.63
N ASP A 103 -15.49 -9.95 -3.56
CA ASP A 103 -16.93 -9.86 -3.84
C ASP A 103 -17.78 -9.67 -2.58
N ALA A 104 -17.22 -9.97 -1.40
CA ALA A 104 -17.94 -9.85 -0.14
C ALA A 104 -18.37 -8.40 0.12
N PRO A 105 -19.54 -8.19 0.75
CA PRO A 105 -19.95 -6.87 1.19
C PRO A 105 -19.00 -6.38 2.28
N GLY A 106 -18.54 -5.15 2.15
CA GLY A 106 -17.59 -4.55 3.08
C GLY A 106 -17.13 -3.19 2.59
N ASP A 107 -16.16 -2.62 3.31
CA ASP A 107 -15.48 -1.39 2.96
C ASP A 107 -14.01 -1.72 2.74
N LEU A 108 -13.67 -2.07 1.49
CA LEU A 108 -12.30 -2.41 1.09
C LEU A 108 -11.65 -1.23 0.37
N THR A 109 -10.33 -1.16 0.45
CA THR A 109 -9.51 -0.41 -0.50
C THR A 109 -8.62 -1.40 -1.22
N VAL A 110 -8.72 -1.45 -2.55
CA VAL A 110 -7.94 -2.37 -3.37
C VAL A 110 -6.97 -1.60 -4.24
N LEU A 111 -5.70 -1.91 -4.08
CA LEU A 111 -4.62 -1.39 -4.89
C LEU A 111 -4.49 -2.34 -6.09
N ALA A 112 -4.98 -1.93 -7.26
CA ALA A 112 -5.08 -2.79 -8.43
C ALA A 112 -3.96 -2.49 -9.42
N PRO A 113 -2.97 -3.39 -9.62
CA PRO A 113 -1.89 -3.12 -10.55
C PRO A 113 -2.35 -3.10 -12.01
N THR A 114 -1.72 -2.26 -12.83
CA THR A 114 -1.94 -2.25 -14.28
C THR A 114 -1.50 -3.55 -14.95
N ASN A 115 -1.95 -3.81 -16.19
CA ASN A 115 -1.46 -4.96 -16.96
C ASN A 115 0.05 -4.88 -17.21
N ASP A 116 0.58 -3.67 -17.43
CA ASP A 116 2.02 -3.44 -17.61
C ASP A 116 2.80 -3.76 -16.33
N ALA A 117 2.24 -3.43 -15.16
CA ALA A 117 2.79 -3.83 -13.87
C ALA A 117 2.94 -5.35 -13.75
N PHE A 118 1.88 -6.10 -14.10
CA PHE A 118 1.91 -7.57 -14.09
C PHE A 118 2.89 -8.14 -15.10
N ALA A 119 2.99 -7.54 -16.29
CA ALA A 119 3.96 -7.95 -17.30
C ALA A 119 5.41 -7.74 -16.82
N ALA A 120 5.68 -6.64 -16.10
CA ALA A 120 6.99 -6.34 -15.55
C ALA A 120 7.45 -7.34 -14.47
N VAL A 121 6.52 -7.95 -13.74
CA VAL A 121 6.81 -8.96 -12.70
C VAL A 121 6.51 -10.39 -13.15
N ALA A 122 6.29 -10.63 -14.45
CA ALA A 122 5.89 -11.94 -14.96
C ALA A 122 6.86 -13.06 -14.53
N ASP A 123 8.17 -12.81 -14.59
CA ASP A 123 9.19 -13.78 -14.18
C ASP A 123 9.15 -14.10 -12.67
N VAL A 124 8.84 -13.09 -11.84
CA VAL A 124 8.71 -13.25 -10.38
C VAL A 124 7.43 -14.02 -10.05
N THR A 125 6.32 -13.63 -10.67
CA THR A 125 4.99 -14.22 -10.42
C THR A 125 4.87 -15.65 -10.95
N ALA A 126 5.60 -16.02 -12.01
CA ALA A 126 5.58 -17.38 -12.56
C ALA A 126 6.14 -18.44 -11.60
N GLY A 127 6.97 -18.03 -10.64
CA GLY A 127 7.54 -18.92 -9.62
C GLY A 127 6.72 -19.04 -8.34
N LEU A 128 5.67 -18.23 -8.17
CA LEU A 128 4.91 -18.19 -6.92
C LEU A 128 3.99 -19.41 -6.79
N SER A 129 3.95 -19.96 -5.59
CA SER A 129 2.90 -20.89 -5.18
C SER A 129 1.55 -20.18 -5.05
N THR A 130 0.46 -20.96 -5.03
CA THR A 130 -0.89 -20.43 -4.79
C THR A 130 -0.99 -19.66 -3.47
N GLN A 131 -0.25 -20.08 -2.44
CA GLN A 131 -0.24 -19.37 -1.15
C GLN A 131 0.47 -18.02 -1.28
N GLU A 132 1.66 -17.98 -1.89
CA GLU A 132 2.40 -16.72 -2.08
C GLU A 132 1.61 -15.74 -2.96
N LEU A 133 0.91 -16.23 -3.99
CA LEU A 133 0.02 -15.40 -4.78
C LEU A 133 -1.16 -14.85 -3.95
N THR A 134 -1.73 -15.67 -3.06
CA THR A 134 -2.78 -15.24 -2.13
C THR A 134 -2.25 -14.18 -1.15
N ASP A 135 -1.03 -14.34 -0.65
CA ASP A 135 -0.39 -13.37 0.25
C ASP A 135 -0.13 -12.03 -0.48
N VAL A 136 0.36 -12.09 -1.72
CA VAL A 136 0.51 -10.89 -2.58
C VAL A 136 -0.84 -10.22 -2.81
N LEU A 137 -1.90 -10.96 -3.17
CA LEU A 137 -3.21 -10.35 -3.45
C LEU A 137 -3.87 -9.79 -2.18
N THR A 138 -3.74 -10.44 -1.03
CA THR A 138 -4.26 -9.91 0.25
C THR A 138 -3.47 -8.70 0.73
N TYR A 139 -2.19 -8.58 0.37
CA TYR A 139 -1.39 -7.39 0.65
C TYR A 139 -1.87 -6.14 -0.11
N HIS A 140 -2.39 -6.31 -1.33
CA HIS A 140 -2.98 -5.23 -2.11
C HIS A 140 -4.33 -4.74 -1.58
N VAL A 141 -4.89 -5.39 -0.56
CA VAL A 141 -6.19 -5.05 0.00
C VAL A 141 -6.03 -4.49 1.40
N ALA A 142 -6.61 -3.33 1.67
CA ALA A 142 -6.79 -2.81 3.01
C ALA A 142 -8.25 -3.02 3.46
N GLY A 143 -8.44 -3.37 4.73
CA GLY A 143 -9.74 -3.66 5.35
C GLY A 143 -10.57 -2.42 5.71
N SER A 144 -10.35 -1.30 5.03
CA SER A 144 -11.08 -0.05 5.20
C SER A 144 -11.26 0.64 3.86
N ARG A 145 -12.37 1.36 3.68
CA ARG A 145 -12.60 2.23 2.52
C ARG A 145 -11.84 3.55 2.72
N VAL A 146 -10.90 3.82 1.84
CA VAL A 146 -10.04 5.00 1.87
C VAL A 146 -9.94 5.58 0.48
N THR A 147 -10.46 6.79 0.31
CA THR A 147 -10.36 7.60 -0.90
C THR A 147 -9.05 8.39 -0.91
N SER A 148 -8.63 8.91 -2.06
CA SER A 148 -7.35 9.60 -2.23
C SER A 148 -7.17 10.81 -1.31
N ASP A 149 -8.25 11.50 -0.98
CA ASP A 149 -8.30 12.64 -0.06
C ASP A 149 -8.15 12.23 1.41
N ALA A 150 -8.39 10.96 1.73
CA ALA A 150 -8.36 10.40 3.06
C ALA A 150 -7.24 9.37 3.28
N LEU A 151 -6.31 9.22 2.33
CA LEU A 151 -5.19 8.27 2.43
C LEU A 151 -4.33 8.59 3.67
N PRO A 152 -4.31 7.70 4.69
CA PRO A 152 -3.45 7.90 5.84
C PRO A 152 -1.99 7.60 5.45
N PRO A 153 -1.00 8.23 6.11
CA PRO A 153 0.41 7.96 5.81
C PRO A 153 0.81 6.48 6.04
N LEU A 154 0.06 5.78 6.88
CA LEU A 154 0.24 4.36 7.18
C LEU A 154 -1.13 3.68 7.27
N ALA A 155 -1.33 2.56 6.57
CA ALA A 155 -2.52 1.74 6.68
C ALA A 155 -2.16 0.24 6.84
N PRO A 156 -2.98 -0.55 7.55
CA PRO A 156 -2.82 -2.00 7.59
C PRO A 156 -3.41 -2.65 6.32
N SER A 157 -2.67 -3.58 5.71
CA SER A 157 -3.21 -4.51 4.72
C SER A 157 -3.95 -5.67 5.37
N LEU A 158 -4.60 -6.52 4.56
CA LEU A 158 -5.20 -7.77 5.01
C LEU A 158 -4.19 -8.93 5.11
N LEU A 159 -2.98 -8.77 4.55
CA LEU A 159 -1.90 -9.72 4.76
C LEU A 159 -1.39 -9.63 6.19
N VAL A 160 -1.32 -10.75 6.88
CA VAL A 160 -0.83 -10.85 8.26
C VAL A 160 0.52 -11.56 8.26
N ASN A 161 1.52 -10.96 8.90
CA ASN A 161 2.85 -11.54 9.04
C ASN A 161 2.85 -12.74 10.03
N PRO A 162 3.95 -13.52 10.12
CA PRO A 162 4.02 -14.68 11.03
C PRO A 162 3.79 -14.37 12.52
N TRP A 163 3.86 -13.10 12.92
CA TRP A 163 3.65 -12.64 14.30
C TRP A 163 2.24 -12.09 14.55
N GLY A 164 1.33 -12.23 13.58
CA GLY A 164 -0.08 -11.86 13.76
C GLY A 164 -0.37 -10.38 13.50
N GLN A 165 0.55 -9.65 12.89
CA GLN A 165 0.42 -8.23 12.63
C GLN A 165 0.12 -7.98 11.15
N PRO A 166 -0.79 -7.05 10.80
CA PRO A 166 -1.02 -6.70 9.41
C PRO A 166 0.21 -6.02 8.82
N VAL A 167 0.63 -6.45 7.63
CA VAL A 167 1.74 -5.83 6.91
C VAL A 167 1.33 -4.42 6.48
N SER A 168 2.21 -3.45 6.69
CA SER A 168 1.91 -2.03 6.49
C SER A 168 1.94 -1.62 5.02
N LEU A 169 1.08 -0.67 4.68
CA LEU A 169 1.09 0.10 3.44
C LEU A 169 1.47 1.54 3.78
N LEU A 170 2.54 2.06 3.20
CA LEU A 170 2.98 3.44 3.39
C LEU A 170 2.43 4.31 2.27
N PHE A 171 1.68 5.34 2.58
CA PHE A 171 1.21 6.29 1.59
C PHE A 171 1.94 7.63 1.74
N ALA A 172 2.51 8.12 0.63
CA ALA A 172 3.18 9.42 0.61
C ALA A 172 3.13 10.01 -0.80
N GLY A 173 2.67 11.26 -0.94
CA GLY A 173 2.72 11.99 -2.21
C GLY A 173 1.98 11.31 -3.37
N GLY A 174 0.86 10.64 -3.11
CA GLY A 174 0.12 9.89 -4.14
C GLY A 174 0.74 8.55 -4.53
N ARG A 175 1.73 8.09 -3.76
CA ARG A 175 2.36 6.77 -3.90
C ARG A 175 1.96 5.84 -2.77
N VAL A 176 2.06 4.54 -3.01
CA VAL A 176 1.97 3.48 -1.99
C VAL A 176 3.25 2.65 -2.01
N ASN A 177 3.94 2.54 -0.89
CA ASN A 177 5.27 1.92 -0.78
C ASN A 177 6.28 2.41 -1.84
N GLY A 178 6.21 3.69 -2.23
CA GLY A 178 7.04 4.26 -3.29
C GLY A 178 6.53 4.04 -4.73
N VAL A 179 5.53 3.18 -4.92
CA VAL A 179 4.86 2.89 -6.22
C VAL A 179 3.81 3.94 -6.53
N ASP A 180 3.70 4.39 -7.79
CA ASP A 180 2.76 5.43 -8.17
C ASP A 180 1.31 4.91 -8.27
N ILE A 181 0.37 5.69 -7.74
CA ILE A 181 -1.06 5.49 -7.97
C ILE A 181 -1.46 6.25 -9.23
N VAL A 182 -1.82 5.53 -10.28
CA VAL A 182 -2.08 6.07 -11.63
C VAL A 182 -3.52 6.55 -11.78
N THR A 183 -4.46 5.83 -11.17
CA THR A 183 -5.88 6.19 -11.15
C THR A 183 -6.37 6.05 -9.72
N THR A 184 -6.99 7.08 -9.18
CA THR A 184 -7.57 7.04 -7.83
C THR A 184 -9.09 6.93 -7.90
N ASP A 185 -9.68 6.51 -6.78
CA ASP A 185 -11.10 6.70 -6.47
C ASP A 185 -12.09 6.03 -7.44
N ILE A 186 -11.82 4.79 -7.84
CA ILE A 186 -12.84 3.98 -8.50
C ILE A 186 -13.82 3.48 -7.43
N HIS A 187 -14.97 4.13 -7.32
CA HIS A 187 -15.99 3.85 -6.32
C HIS A 187 -16.86 2.65 -6.69
N THR A 188 -16.88 1.65 -5.80
CA THR A 188 -17.68 0.43 -5.96
C THR A 188 -18.63 0.22 -4.78
N THR A 189 -19.53 -0.75 -4.93
CA THR A 189 -20.52 -1.10 -3.89
C THR A 189 -19.89 -1.64 -2.61
N ASN A 190 -18.73 -2.30 -2.71
CA ASN A 190 -18.04 -2.94 -1.58
C ASN A 190 -16.61 -2.39 -1.35
N GLY A 191 -16.27 -1.24 -1.91
CA GLY A 191 -15.00 -0.59 -1.64
C GLY A 191 -14.65 0.56 -2.58
N VAL A 192 -13.36 0.86 -2.62
CA VAL A 192 -12.71 1.77 -3.57
C VAL A 192 -11.52 1.03 -4.18
N VAL A 193 -11.30 1.23 -5.47
CA VAL A 193 -10.13 0.70 -6.18
C VAL A 193 -9.22 1.88 -6.57
N HIS A 194 -7.93 1.75 -6.28
CA HIS A 194 -6.89 2.65 -6.77
C HIS A 194 -5.97 1.84 -7.68
N VAL A 195 -5.75 2.29 -8.90
CA VAL A 195 -4.88 1.60 -9.87
C VAL A 195 -3.43 2.02 -9.64
N VAL A 196 -2.52 1.06 -9.54
CA VAL A 196 -1.09 1.29 -9.28
C VAL A 196 -0.22 0.82 -10.46
N ASP A 197 0.92 1.47 -10.67
CA ASP A 197 1.79 1.18 -11.82
C ASP A 197 2.73 -0.03 -11.61
N SER A 198 2.79 -0.59 -10.40
CA SER A 198 3.60 -1.77 -10.07
C SER A 198 2.84 -2.74 -9.16
N VAL A 199 3.19 -4.03 -9.23
CA VAL A 199 2.67 -5.05 -8.31
C VAL A 199 3.38 -4.91 -6.96
N LEU A 200 2.61 -4.75 -5.89
CA LEU A 200 3.11 -4.66 -4.52
C LEU A 200 3.46 -6.06 -4.00
N LEU A 201 4.75 -6.31 -3.84
CA LEU A 201 5.23 -7.51 -3.17
C LEU A 201 5.30 -7.26 -1.65
N PRO A 202 4.95 -8.23 -0.80
CA PRO A 202 5.07 -8.10 0.64
C PRO A 202 6.49 -7.67 1.07
N PRO A 203 6.67 -6.46 1.61
CA PRO A 203 7.99 -5.88 1.86
C PRO A 203 8.68 -6.46 3.10
N THR A 204 10.00 -6.51 3.08
CA THR A 204 10.85 -6.67 4.26
C THR A 204 11.06 -5.34 4.97
N VAL A 205 11.71 -5.34 6.14
CA VAL A 205 12.12 -4.11 6.85
C VAL A 205 13.03 -3.22 5.99
N VAL A 206 13.86 -3.80 5.11
CA VAL A 206 14.72 -3.05 4.20
C VAL A 206 13.88 -2.40 3.09
N ASP A 207 12.93 -3.13 2.52
CA ASP A 207 12.03 -2.60 1.50
C ASP A 207 11.18 -1.45 2.05
N HIS A 208 10.75 -1.54 3.31
CA HIS A 208 10.08 -0.43 3.99
C HIS A 208 10.98 0.80 4.16
N ALA A 209 12.27 0.63 4.47
CA ALA A 209 13.20 1.76 4.54
C ALA A 209 13.39 2.43 3.17
N VAL A 210 13.41 1.65 2.08
CA VAL A 210 13.40 2.15 0.70
C VAL A 210 12.10 2.92 0.41
N ALA A 211 10.95 2.33 0.71
CA ALA A 211 9.64 2.94 0.51
C ALA A 211 9.45 4.24 1.32
N ALA A 212 10.05 4.33 2.50
CA ALA A 212 10.03 5.51 3.35
C ALA A 212 11.04 6.59 2.92
N GLY A 213 11.90 6.33 1.92
CA GLY A 213 12.89 7.28 1.42
C GLY A 213 14.04 7.56 2.40
N LEU A 214 14.44 6.57 3.21
CA LEU A 214 15.51 6.71 4.21
C LEU A 214 16.90 6.53 3.58
N ASP A 215 17.21 7.35 2.57
CA ASP A 215 18.43 7.27 1.76
C ASP A 215 19.72 7.31 2.60
N GLY A 216 19.76 8.11 3.67
CA GLY A 216 20.91 8.19 4.57
C GLY A 216 21.18 6.86 5.28
N LEU A 217 20.11 6.22 5.78
CA LEU A 217 20.18 4.91 6.42
C LEU A 217 20.60 3.82 5.42
N LEU A 218 20.00 3.80 4.23
CA LEU A 218 20.30 2.81 3.20
C LEU A 218 21.75 2.94 2.71
N GLY A 219 22.23 4.17 2.55
CA GLY A 219 23.63 4.45 2.25
C GLY A 219 24.58 3.94 3.34
N ALA A 220 24.22 4.14 4.61
CA ALA A 220 25.01 3.62 5.74
C ALA A 220 25.03 2.08 5.77
N VAL A 221 23.88 1.43 5.57
CA VAL A 221 23.77 -0.04 5.51
C VAL A 221 24.63 -0.61 4.37
N GLY A 222 24.66 0.05 3.21
CA GLY A 222 25.50 -0.35 2.07
C GLY A 222 26.99 -0.10 2.28
N ALA A 223 27.37 0.88 3.11
CA ALA A 223 28.78 1.18 3.42
C ALA A 223 29.35 0.34 4.57
N ALA A 224 28.48 -0.22 5.41
CA ALA A 224 28.87 -1.04 6.55
C ALA A 224 29.44 -2.41 6.12
N SER A 225 30.32 -2.98 6.94
CA SER A 225 30.85 -4.32 6.69
C SER A 225 29.80 -5.41 6.92
N GLY A 226 30.00 -6.60 6.35
CA GLY A 226 29.20 -7.79 6.69
C GLY A 226 27.84 -7.91 5.99
N ASP A 227 27.55 -7.10 4.97
CA ASP A 227 26.32 -7.19 4.15
C ASP A 227 25.04 -7.19 5.00
N LEU A 228 24.89 -6.12 5.78
CA LEU A 228 23.73 -5.92 6.65
C LEU A 228 22.43 -5.85 5.86
N GLY A 229 22.45 -5.33 4.63
CA GLY A 229 21.27 -5.27 3.77
C GLY A 229 20.69 -6.66 3.52
N THR A 230 21.50 -7.59 3.03
CA THR A 230 21.07 -8.99 2.83
C THR A 230 20.64 -9.65 4.14
N THR A 231 21.34 -9.37 5.24
CA THR A 231 21.01 -9.92 6.56
C THR A 231 19.64 -9.45 7.04
N LEU A 232 19.34 -8.15 6.92
CA LEU A 232 18.10 -7.53 7.37
C LEU A 232 16.92 -7.79 6.41
N SER A 233 17.19 -8.14 5.16
CA SER A 233 16.17 -8.70 4.25
C SER A 233 15.92 -10.19 4.48
N GLY A 234 16.75 -10.86 5.28
CA GLY A 234 16.63 -12.27 5.60
C GLY A 234 15.46 -12.61 6.54
N ALA A 235 15.46 -13.85 7.02
CA ALA A 235 14.47 -14.29 8.00
C ALA A 235 14.66 -13.55 9.34
N GLY A 236 13.60 -12.86 9.77
CA GLY A 236 13.57 -12.19 11.07
C GLY A 236 13.28 -13.13 12.24
N PRO A 237 12.82 -12.61 13.38
CA PRO A 237 12.26 -11.26 13.55
C PRO A 237 13.32 -10.17 13.73
N PHE A 238 13.12 -9.04 13.05
CA PHE A 238 13.86 -7.81 13.31
C PHE A 238 12.96 -6.74 13.93
N THR A 239 13.49 -5.96 14.88
CA THR A 239 12.94 -4.63 15.20
C THR A 239 14.02 -3.61 14.87
N VAL A 240 13.75 -2.74 13.91
CA VAL A 240 14.72 -1.77 13.41
C VAL A 240 14.27 -0.38 13.80
N PHE A 241 15.12 0.34 14.54
CA PHE A 241 14.96 1.76 14.75
C PHE A 241 15.64 2.50 13.59
N ALA A 242 14.85 3.08 12.70
CA ALA A 242 15.32 3.65 11.46
C ALA A 242 15.40 5.18 11.56
N PRO A 243 16.60 5.79 11.64
CA PRO A 243 16.71 7.24 11.72
C PRO A 243 16.27 7.93 10.43
N THR A 244 15.65 9.10 10.55
CA THR A 244 15.32 9.97 9.41
C THR A 244 16.58 10.50 8.70
N ASN A 245 16.42 10.99 7.46
CA ASN A 245 17.54 11.63 6.75
C ASN A 245 18.08 12.85 7.51
N ASP A 246 17.22 13.66 8.12
CA ASP A 246 17.62 14.80 8.95
C ASP A 246 18.47 14.35 10.16
N ALA A 247 18.14 13.20 10.76
CA ALA A 247 18.91 12.60 11.85
C ALA A 247 20.32 12.19 11.38
N PHE A 248 20.43 11.60 10.18
CA PHE A 248 21.71 11.24 9.58
C PHE A 248 22.55 12.47 9.22
N ASP A 249 21.92 13.49 8.63
CA ASP A 249 22.59 14.74 8.28
C ASP A 249 23.15 15.45 9.52
N ALA A 250 22.41 15.41 10.64
CA ALA A 250 22.85 15.98 11.91
C ALA A 250 24.14 15.35 12.47
N ILE A 251 24.42 14.08 12.12
CA ILE A 251 25.62 13.37 12.58
C ILE A 251 26.65 13.11 11.47
N ALA A 252 26.48 13.72 10.29
CA ALA A 252 27.31 13.47 9.12
C ALA A 252 28.82 13.67 9.38
N SER A 253 29.19 14.63 10.24
CA SER A 253 30.58 14.84 10.62
C SER A 253 31.17 13.70 11.45
N THR A 254 30.33 13.04 12.26
CA THR A 254 30.72 11.90 13.10
C THR A 254 30.81 10.64 12.25
N THR A 255 29.80 10.36 11.43
CA THR A 255 29.77 9.18 10.56
C THR A 255 30.89 9.19 9.52
N ALA A 256 31.29 10.36 9.03
CA ALA A 256 32.42 10.51 8.11
C ALA A 256 33.78 10.04 8.70
N THR A 257 33.87 9.88 10.02
CA THR A 257 35.08 9.40 10.69
C THR A 257 35.05 7.91 11.03
N LEU A 258 33.89 7.27 10.88
CA LEU A 258 33.71 5.86 11.21
C LEU A 258 34.29 4.96 10.11
N THR A 259 34.95 3.89 10.53
CA THR A 259 35.28 2.76 9.67
C THR A 259 34.02 1.96 9.32
N PRO A 260 34.04 1.15 8.24
CA PRO A 260 32.92 0.26 7.91
C PRO A 260 32.51 -0.71 9.04
N ASP A 261 33.45 -1.11 9.90
CA ASP A 261 33.17 -1.98 11.04
C ASP A 261 32.51 -1.21 12.19
N GLU A 262 32.99 0.01 12.51
CA GLU A 262 32.33 0.86 13.50
C GLU A 262 30.93 1.28 13.05
N LEU A 263 30.75 1.55 11.75
CA LEU A 263 29.43 1.85 11.18
C LEU A 263 28.49 0.65 11.29
N ARG A 264 29.00 -0.57 11.05
CA ARG A 264 28.24 -1.80 11.27
C ARG A 264 27.78 -1.89 12.73
N ASP A 265 28.67 -1.65 13.69
CA ASP A 265 28.32 -1.75 15.11
C ASP A 265 27.24 -0.72 15.50
N VAL A 266 27.36 0.52 15.01
CA VAL A 266 26.33 1.55 15.17
C VAL A 266 24.98 1.09 14.59
N LEU A 267 24.96 0.49 13.40
CA LEU A 267 23.72 0.00 12.79
C LEU A 267 23.14 -1.20 13.55
N LEU A 268 23.97 -2.12 14.05
CA LEU A 268 23.52 -3.24 14.87
C LEU A 268 22.94 -2.78 16.22
N PHE A 269 23.35 -1.61 16.71
CA PHE A 269 22.76 -0.99 17.90
C PHE A 269 21.32 -0.49 17.65
N HIS A 270 20.95 -0.21 16.40
CA HIS A 270 19.58 0.16 16.04
C HIS A 270 18.64 -1.04 15.85
N VAL A 271 19.18 -2.25 15.83
CA VAL A 271 18.40 -3.47 15.59
C VAL A 271 18.26 -4.22 16.90
N LEU A 272 17.05 -4.52 17.31
CA LEU A 272 16.81 -5.41 18.45
C LEU A 272 16.86 -6.87 18.01
N GLY A 273 17.57 -7.69 18.79
CA GLY A 273 17.51 -9.14 18.69
C GLY A 273 16.47 -9.68 19.68
N GLY A 274 15.41 -10.31 19.17
CA GLY A 274 14.33 -10.85 20.01
C GLY A 274 13.69 -12.09 19.40
N SER A 275 12.77 -12.72 20.14
CA SER A 275 11.96 -13.85 19.63
C SER A 275 10.73 -13.40 18.83
N ALA A 276 10.38 -12.11 18.89
CA ALA A 276 9.33 -11.47 18.12
C ALA A 276 9.69 -9.99 17.86
N PRO A 277 9.16 -9.35 16.80
CA PRO A 277 9.29 -7.92 16.59
C PRO A 277 8.57 -7.16 17.70
N VAL A 278 9.18 -6.09 18.20
CA VAL A 278 8.62 -5.24 19.26
C VAL A 278 7.76 -4.16 18.63
N THR A 279 6.49 -4.08 19.03
CA THR A 279 5.58 -2.99 18.63
C THR A 279 5.59 -1.87 19.64
N SER A 280 4.99 -0.72 19.30
CA SER A 280 4.78 0.37 20.27
C SER A 280 3.96 -0.08 21.48
N ALA A 281 3.05 -1.05 21.32
CA ALA A 281 2.25 -1.63 22.39
C ALA A 281 3.05 -2.55 23.33
N ASP A 282 4.17 -3.10 22.84
CA ASP A 282 5.07 -3.96 23.62
C ASP A 282 6.17 -3.15 24.34
N LEU A 283 6.28 -1.84 24.07
CA LEU A 283 7.29 -1.00 24.69
C LEU A 283 7.04 -0.89 26.20
N THR A 284 8.05 -1.29 26.96
CA THR A 284 8.10 -1.09 28.41
C THR A 284 9.34 -0.29 28.75
N THR A 285 9.23 0.59 29.74
CA THR A 285 10.37 1.40 30.17
C THR A 285 11.48 0.50 30.72
N GLY A 286 12.68 0.60 30.15
CA GLY A 286 13.88 -0.12 30.57
C GLY A 286 14.84 -0.44 29.42
N GLY A 287 15.96 -1.08 29.76
CA GLY A 287 16.98 -1.49 28.81
C GLY A 287 16.60 -2.74 28.01
N VAL A 288 16.59 -2.64 26.69
CA VAL A 288 16.30 -3.72 25.75
C VAL A 288 17.58 -4.13 25.01
N PRO A 289 17.92 -5.43 24.91
CA PRO A 289 19.15 -5.86 24.26
C PRO A 289 19.10 -5.63 22.75
N THR A 290 20.15 -4.99 22.22
CA THR A 290 20.34 -4.81 20.78
C THR A 290 21.10 -6.00 20.18
N LEU A 291 21.13 -6.10 18.86
CA LEU A 291 21.86 -7.14 18.14
C LEU A 291 23.39 -6.94 18.26
N LEU A 292 23.85 -5.72 18.58
CA LEU A 292 25.22 -5.44 18.97
C LEU A 292 25.57 -6.07 20.34
N GLY A 293 24.59 -6.15 21.24
CA GLY A 293 24.76 -6.70 22.60
C GLY A 293 24.41 -5.71 23.72
N PRO A 294 24.94 -4.46 23.72
CA PRO A 294 24.56 -3.45 24.69
C PRO A 294 23.06 -3.13 24.65
N ASN A 295 22.50 -2.73 25.79
CA ASN A 295 21.09 -2.37 25.86
C ASN A 295 20.86 -0.95 25.33
N VAL A 296 19.75 -0.77 24.62
CA VAL A 296 19.16 0.53 24.35
C VAL A 296 18.08 0.82 25.40
N GLU A 297 18.12 2.01 26.00
CA GLU A 297 17.10 2.43 26.98
C GLU A 297 15.84 2.89 26.25
N VAL A 298 14.70 2.27 26.59
CA VAL A 298 13.38 2.67 26.11
C VAL A 298 12.65 3.40 27.22
N ASP A 299 12.04 4.54 26.90
CA ASP A 299 11.06 5.20 27.76
C ASP A 299 9.68 5.12 27.09
N ALA A 300 8.75 4.39 27.70
CA ALA A 300 7.38 4.27 27.20
C ALA A 300 6.48 5.43 27.65
N SER A 301 6.92 6.24 28.63
CA SER A 301 6.15 7.40 29.11
C SER A 301 6.27 8.63 28.20
N VAL A 302 7.43 8.75 27.56
CA VAL A 302 7.72 9.64 26.44
C VAL A 302 8.36 8.76 25.40
N PRO A 303 7.66 8.38 24.29
CA PRO A 303 8.05 7.30 23.39
C PRO A 303 9.40 7.62 22.72
N THR A 304 10.46 7.30 23.44
CA THR A 304 11.84 7.64 23.12
C THR A 304 12.69 6.41 23.30
N ILE A 305 13.67 6.27 22.41
CA ILE A 305 14.54 5.11 22.33
C ILE A 305 15.96 5.63 22.28
N GLY A 306 16.75 5.34 23.31
CA GLY A 306 18.07 5.94 23.51
C GLY A 306 18.03 7.49 23.55
N GLY A 307 16.88 8.07 23.92
CA GLY A 307 16.63 9.52 23.88
C GLY A 307 16.19 10.08 22.50
N ALA A 308 16.14 9.25 21.45
CA ALA A 308 15.58 9.62 20.15
C ALA A 308 14.05 9.55 20.18
N GLY A 309 13.35 10.55 19.64
CA GLY A 309 11.90 10.55 19.51
C GLY A 309 11.43 9.61 18.39
N VAL A 310 10.36 8.85 18.65
CA VAL A 310 9.73 8.03 17.62
C VAL A 310 8.79 8.88 16.76
N VAL A 311 9.09 8.99 15.47
CA VAL A 311 8.34 9.79 14.48
C VAL A 311 7.20 8.98 13.87
N THR A 312 7.48 7.73 13.48
CA THR A 312 6.48 6.84 12.88
C THR A 312 6.70 5.42 13.42
N PRO A 313 5.90 4.99 14.41
CA PRO A 313 6.00 3.64 14.95
C PRO A 313 5.31 2.60 14.05
N ASP A 314 5.57 1.33 14.32
CA ASP A 314 4.76 0.18 13.88
C ASP A 314 4.62 0.02 12.36
N ILE A 315 5.70 0.21 11.62
CA ILE A 315 5.75 -0.17 10.20
C ILE A 315 6.10 -1.66 10.12
N HIS A 316 5.10 -2.51 9.87
CA HIS A 316 5.25 -3.96 9.88
C HIS A 316 5.56 -4.50 8.49
N GLY A 317 6.73 -5.14 8.36
CA GLY A 317 7.10 -5.95 7.20
C GLY A 317 6.85 -7.45 7.42
N THR A 318 7.22 -8.24 6.42
CA THR A 318 7.14 -9.71 6.45
C THR A 318 8.13 -10.35 7.42
N ASN A 319 9.25 -9.66 7.70
CA ASN A 319 10.35 -10.17 8.51
C ASN A 319 10.63 -9.32 9.77
N GLY A 320 9.82 -8.31 10.07
CA GLY A 320 10.05 -7.48 11.26
C GLY A 320 9.21 -6.22 11.32
N THR A 321 9.54 -5.36 12.29
CA THR A 321 8.92 -4.05 12.49
C THR A 321 9.99 -2.96 12.38
N VAL A 322 9.64 -1.87 11.71
CA VAL A 322 10.45 -0.64 11.64
C VAL A 322 9.75 0.45 12.46
N HIS A 323 10.53 1.17 13.26
CA HIS A 323 10.11 2.39 13.93
C HIS A 323 11.02 3.53 13.47
N VAL A 324 10.44 4.54 12.84
CA VAL A 324 11.21 5.70 12.38
C VAL A 324 11.52 6.62 13.56
N ILE A 325 12.79 7.01 13.73
CA ILE A 325 13.26 7.86 14.83
C ILE A 325 13.92 9.15 14.35
N ASP A 326 13.89 10.20 15.18
CA ASP A 326 14.39 11.54 14.84
C ASP A 326 15.90 11.76 15.08
N SER A 327 16.59 10.78 15.66
CA SER A 327 18.01 10.88 16.03
C SER A 327 18.70 9.53 15.82
N VAL A 328 19.99 9.54 15.52
CA VAL A 328 20.77 8.29 15.39
C VAL A 328 21.23 7.81 16.76
N LEU A 329 21.05 6.53 17.04
CA LEU A 329 21.48 5.86 18.26
C LEU A 329 22.97 5.56 18.19
N LEU A 330 23.74 6.10 19.13
CA LEU A 330 25.16 5.80 19.25
C LEU A 330 25.36 4.83 20.42
N PRO A 331 26.13 3.74 20.23
CA PRO A 331 26.48 2.86 21.33
C PRO A 331 27.29 3.63 22.38
N PRO A 332 27.17 3.26 23.67
CA PRO A 332 27.98 3.86 24.72
C PRO A 332 29.47 3.66 24.41
N ALA A 333 30.29 4.68 24.66
CA ALA A 333 31.73 4.59 24.42
C ALA A 333 32.31 3.42 25.22
N GLU A 334 33.01 2.51 24.54
CA GLU A 334 33.80 1.44 25.16
C GLU A 334 34.79 2.12 26.14
N GLY A 335 34.60 1.88 27.44
CA GLY A 335 35.42 2.44 28.52
C GLY A 335 36.75 1.72 28.71
#